data_AF-A0A838QTC6-F1
#
_entry.id   AF-A0A838QTC6-F1
#
_cell.length_a   1.000
_cell.length_b   1.000
_cell.length_c   1.000
_cell.angle_alpha   90.00
_cell.angle_beta   90.00
_cell.angle_gamma   90.00
#
_symmetry.space_group_name_H-M   'P 1'
#
loop_
_entity.id
_entity.type
_entity.pdbx_description
1 polymer ?
#
loop_
_entity_poly.entity_id
_entity_poly.type
_entity_poly.pdbx_seq_one_letter_code
_entity_poly.pdbx_strand_id
1 'polypeptide(L)'
;MKSSTWIRNLAAQLGVAAAAMIAPDLQAATIFWQGTGVSGNLTDPNYSDGTNTNLSPTAADVVNFGGGGTATHSVAGATSFSKLRVGHAEAPGGSGTGNVTVNGGAQINLTGGASGSANAGLWVGNAQNGTLTIDGAGSSVTSNQLIVIGYAANQPTRNGTIHLTNGGALISSAGNINLGDSPSAGQNGIQGHLFVNGTVSAMGAGADMNIGIRNATSSVTQTGGAINIADVIEVGFGGAGTHTNLNSSFTISGGTTTHGGNFFVGRGASAGATVNISGGTINTGGRFLAGAGTATGVVVNHSGGTLNIANDLRVADSGSSNSTYNLSGAGVLNSTNGGIVGRQGTAAFYQTGGTANFNAALSIGNREAAANAASGLYEISAGDLNVATALNVAPNGTGEFRVVGDDATIDVTGAMLVDNTANGVGALAFELESGDLLSMINVTGVATFNLGASLIFDVSNAAPTQGVYDLLTAASIVDNGIAFSGPAPWSYRIISGGNGQILQVIVPEPGAFGLVLIAGAMLLWRRR
;
A
#
# COMPACT_ATOMS: atom_id res chain seq x y z
N MET A 1 1.73 -47.68 -93.57
CA MET A 1 2.12 -46.30 -93.20
C MET A 1 0.90 -45.60 -92.61
N LYS A 2 0.93 -45.40 -91.29
CA LYS A 2 0.73 -44.12 -90.56
C LYS A 2 -0.72 -43.63 -90.56
N SER A 3 -1.48 -43.90 -89.49
CA SER A 3 -1.52 -43.13 -88.21
C SER A 3 -2.02 -41.70 -88.45
N SER A 4 -2.87 -41.06 -87.66
CA SER A 4 -3.55 -41.32 -86.39
C SER A 4 -4.15 -39.96 -86.06
N THR A 5 -5.44 -39.85 -85.78
CA THR A 5 -5.98 -38.69 -85.06
C THR A 5 -7.19 -39.12 -84.26
N TRP A 6 -6.84 -39.87 -83.22
CA TRP A 6 -7.56 -40.01 -81.97
C TRP A 6 -7.87 -38.63 -81.35
N ILE A 7 -9.08 -38.52 -80.82
CA ILE A 7 -9.44 -37.79 -79.59
C ILE A 7 -9.01 -36.31 -79.55
N ARG A 8 -9.86 -35.44 -80.11
CA ARG A 8 -10.03 -34.06 -79.64
C ARG A 8 -11.49 -33.66 -79.81
N ASN A 9 -12.28 -33.79 -78.76
CA ASN A 9 -13.46 -32.96 -78.45
C ASN A 9 -14.21 -33.48 -77.21
N LEU A 10 -13.46 -33.66 -76.11
CA LEU A 10 -14.05 -33.71 -74.76
C LEU A 10 -13.16 -32.93 -73.80
N ALA A 11 -12.83 -31.69 -74.18
CA ALA A 11 -12.06 -30.74 -73.38
C ALA A 11 -12.77 -29.37 -73.39
N ALA A 12 -14.10 -29.38 -73.29
CA ALA A 12 -14.93 -28.18 -73.30
C ALA A 12 -16.12 -28.32 -72.33
N GLN A 13 -15.89 -28.78 -71.08
CA GLN A 13 -16.88 -28.61 -70.00
C GLN A 13 -16.35 -28.99 -68.60
N LEU A 14 -15.11 -28.65 -68.28
CA LEU A 14 -14.65 -28.55 -66.89
C LEU A 14 -14.16 -27.12 -66.66
N GLY A 15 -15.10 -26.18 -66.77
CA GLY A 15 -14.97 -24.92 -66.07
C GLY A 15 -15.00 -25.26 -64.59
N VAL A 16 -13.81 -25.45 -64.00
CA VAL A 16 -13.64 -25.56 -62.56
C VAL A 16 -14.10 -24.23 -62.02
N ALA A 17 -15.37 -24.16 -61.63
CA ALA A 17 -15.84 -23.20 -60.66
C ALA A 17 -15.09 -23.55 -59.37
N ALA A 18 -13.86 -23.05 -59.25
CA ALA A 18 -13.28 -22.75 -57.97
C ALA A 18 -14.17 -21.64 -57.41
N ALA A 19 -15.34 -22.03 -56.89
CA ALA A 19 -15.96 -21.28 -55.83
C ALA A 19 -14.86 -21.21 -54.78
N ALA A 20 -14.16 -20.07 -54.73
CA ALA A 20 -13.43 -19.69 -53.55
C ALA A 20 -14.48 -19.82 -52.45
N MET A 21 -14.42 -20.93 -51.68
CA MET A 21 -15.03 -20.97 -50.38
C MET A 21 -14.31 -19.85 -49.64
N ILE A 22 -14.86 -18.65 -49.74
CA ILE A 22 -14.55 -17.56 -48.86
C ILE A 22 -14.88 -18.19 -47.52
N ALA A 23 -13.82 -18.61 -46.80
CA ALA A 23 -13.97 -19.08 -45.45
C ALA A 23 -14.77 -17.96 -44.78
N PRO A 24 -15.99 -18.24 -44.28
CA PRO A 24 -16.83 -17.21 -43.71
C PRO A 24 -15.96 -16.46 -42.72
N ASP A 25 -15.92 -15.14 -42.82
CA ASP A 25 -15.15 -14.31 -41.90
C ASP A 25 -15.42 -14.85 -40.50
N LEU A 26 -14.36 -15.28 -39.81
CA LEU A 26 -14.44 -15.84 -38.47
C LEU A 26 -15.03 -14.75 -37.58
N GLN A 27 -16.35 -14.78 -37.44
CA GLN A 27 -17.06 -13.86 -36.57
C GLN A 27 -16.65 -14.21 -35.15
N ALA A 28 -16.24 -13.19 -34.40
CA ALA A 28 -15.95 -13.32 -32.98
C ALA A 28 -17.16 -13.95 -32.27
N ALA A 29 -17.02 -15.19 -31.84
CA ALA A 29 -18.07 -15.88 -31.10
C ALA A 29 -17.84 -15.70 -29.60
N THR A 30 -18.93 -15.64 -28.84
CA THR A 30 -18.87 -15.83 -27.39
C THR A 30 -19.12 -17.30 -27.11
N ILE A 31 -18.09 -17.99 -26.62
CA ILE A 31 -18.14 -19.43 -26.41
C ILE A 31 -17.96 -19.77 -24.93
N PHE A 32 -18.58 -20.86 -24.51
CA PHE A 32 -18.74 -21.27 -23.11
C PHE A 32 -18.25 -22.69 -22.90
N TRP A 33 -17.44 -22.91 -21.86
CA TRP A 33 -16.95 -24.24 -21.50
C TRP A 33 -18.09 -25.20 -21.21
N GLN A 34 -18.03 -26.39 -21.80
CA GLN A 34 -19.03 -27.43 -21.66
C GLN A 34 -18.60 -28.43 -20.58
N GLY A 35 -19.09 -28.24 -19.35
CA GLY A 35 -19.22 -29.35 -18.40
C GLY A 35 -18.68 -29.10 -17.00
N THR A 36 -19.54 -29.38 -16.04
CA THR A 36 -19.23 -29.59 -14.62
C THR A 36 -18.25 -30.75 -14.47
N GLY A 37 -17.09 -30.48 -13.85
CA GLY A 37 -16.08 -31.51 -13.57
C GLY A 37 -15.30 -31.99 -14.80
N VAL A 38 -15.42 -31.31 -15.94
CA VAL A 38 -14.60 -31.62 -17.13
C VAL A 38 -13.24 -30.95 -16.99
N SER A 39 -12.19 -31.74 -17.24
CA SER A 39 -10.80 -31.27 -17.30
C SER A 39 -10.26 -31.39 -18.72
N GLY A 40 -9.52 -30.38 -19.21
CA GLY A 40 -8.94 -30.40 -20.56
C GLY A 40 -7.94 -29.28 -20.80
N ASN A 41 -7.55 -29.08 -22.06
CA ASN A 41 -6.78 -27.92 -22.48
C ASN A 41 -7.71 -26.74 -22.78
N LEU A 42 -7.21 -25.52 -22.56
CA LEU A 42 -7.96 -24.30 -22.85
C LEU A 42 -8.33 -24.17 -24.35
N THR A 43 -7.54 -24.78 -25.24
CA THR A 43 -7.77 -24.77 -26.70
C THR A 43 -8.55 -25.97 -27.23
N ASP A 44 -8.98 -26.89 -26.37
CA ASP A 44 -9.69 -28.10 -26.79
C ASP A 44 -11.10 -27.77 -27.33
N PRO A 45 -11.68 -28.64 -28.18
CA PRO A 45 -13.04 -28.53 -28.66
C PRO A 45 -14.07 -28.88 -27.56
N ASN A 46 -14.06 -28.13 -26.45
CA ASN A 46 -14.94 -28.34 -25.29
C ASN A 46 -15.81 -27.12 -25.02
N TYR A 47 -16.14 -26.35 -26.05
CA TYR A 47 -16.94 -25.13 -25.94
C TYR A 47 -18.24 -25.18 -26.74
N SER A 48 -19.19 -24.35 -26.35
CA SER A 48 -20.44 -24.11 -27.08
C SER A 48 -20.79 -22.64 -27.12
N ASP A 49 -21.41 -22.21 -28.20
CA ASP A 49 -22.04 -20.89 -28.35
C ASP A 49 -23.54 -20.90 -27.94
N GLY A 50 -24.01 -22.01 -27.36
CA GLY A 50 -25.41 -22.28 -27.05
C GLY A 50 -26.19 -22.99 -28.17
N THR A 51 -25.65 -23.06 -29.38
CA THR A 51 -26.26 -23.75 -30.54
C THR A 51 -25.38 -24.90 -31.02
N ASN A 52 -24.11 -24.62 -31.25
CA ASN A 52 -23.08 -25.55 -31.65
C ASN A 52 -22.30 -26.02 -30.42
N THR A 53 -21.84 -27.27 -30.42
CA THR A 53 -21.05 -27.87 -29.35
C THR A 53 -19.70 -28.34 -29.88
N ASN A 54 -18.77 -28.63 -28.98
CA ASN A 54 -17.41 -29.05 -29.30
C ASN A 54 -16.64 -28.05 -30.18
N LEU A 55 -16.84 -26.75 -29.92
CA LEU A 55 -16.11 -25.68 -30.59
C LEU A 55 -14.71 -25.55 -30.01
N SER A 56 -13.71 -25.37 -30.87
CA SER A 56 -12.36 -24.96 -30.47
C SER A 56 -12.26 -23.43 -30.49
N PRO A 57 -11.70 -22.79 -29.45
CA PRO A 57 -11.48 -21.35 -29.43
C PRO A 57 -10.55 -20.86 -30.53
N THR A 58 -10.81 -19.65 -31.02
CA THR A 58 -9.99 -18.93 -32.00
C THR A 58 -9.56 -17.56 -31.46
N ALA A 59 -8.68 -16.88 -32.19
CA ALA A 59 -8.17 -15.57 -31.78
C ALA A 59 -9.23 -14.46 -31.69
N ALA A 60 -10.38 -14.62 -32.36
CA ALA A 60 -11.46 -13.65 -32.33
C ALA A 60 -12.42 -13.86 -31.14
N ASP A 61 -12.35 -15.00 -30.46
CA ASP A 61 -13.41 -15.41 -29.54
C ASP A 61 -13.30 -14.79 -28.15
N VAL A 62 -14.47 -14.61 -27.53
CA VAL A 62 -14.61 -14.34 -26.10
C VAL A 62 -14.80 -15.69 -25.41
N VAL A 63 -13.76 -16.14 -24.72
CA VAL A 63 -13.73 -17.45 -24.06
C VAL A 63 -14.24 -17.31 -22.63
N ASN A 64 -15.38 -17.95 -22.36
CA ASN A 64 -15.95 -18.03 -21.02
C ASN A 64 -15.74 -19.42 -20.43
N PHE A 65 -15.02 -19.45 -19.33
CA PHE A 65 -14.63 -20.67 -18.65
C PHE A 65 -15.29 -20.73 -17.27
N GLY A 66 -16.13 -21.74 -17.01
CA GLY A 66 -16.94 -21.82 -15.80
C GLY A 66 -17.56 -23.19 -15.58
N GLY A 67 -18.66 -23.22 -14.83
CA GLY A 67 -19.44 -24.44 -14.61
C GLY A 67 -18.76 -25.50 -13.74
N GLY A 68 -17.71 -25.19 -12.99
CA GLY A 68 -16.91 -26.17 -12.23
C GLY A 68 -15.83 -26.87 -13.06
N GLY A 69 -15.56 -26.39 -14.28
CA GLY A 69 -14.50 -26.92 -15.15
C GLY A 69 -13.08 -26.58 -14.66
N THR A 70 -12.10 -27.33 -15.17
CA THR A 70 -10.67 -27.04 -14.99
C THR A 70 -9.92 -27.14 -16.32
N ALA A 71 -9.19 -26.10 -16.72
CA ALA A 71 -8.38 -26.11 -17.95
C ALA A 71 -6.90 -25.90 -17.65
N THR A 72 -6.04 -26.55 -18.42
CA THR A 72 -4.58 -26.34 -18.38
C THR A 72 -4.07 -26.02 -19.78
N HIS A 73 -3.33 -24.93 -19.93
CA HIS A 73 -2.64 -24.58 -21.16
C HIS A 73 -1.11 -24.64 -20.92
N SER A 74 -0.48 -25.69 -21.47
CA SER A 74 0.95 -26.00 -21.28
C SER A 74 1.77 -25.95 -22.57
N VAL A 75 1.15 -25.60 -23.70
CA VAL A 75 1.85 -25.57 -24.99
C VAL A 75 2.69 -24.30 -25.04
N ALA A 76 4.00 -24.45 -25.05
CA ALA A 76 4.92 -23.32 -25.12
C ALA A 76 4.65 -22.45 -26.37
N GLY A 77 4.70 -21.13 -26.18
CA GLY A 77 4.40 -20.16 -27.23
C GLY A 77 3.05 -19.47 -27.06
N ALA A 78 2.72 -18.60 -28.01
CA ALA A 78 1.58 -17.71 -27.93
C ALA A 78 0.30 -18.30 -28.52
N THR A 79 -0.74 -18.33 -27.71
CA THR A 79 -2.15 -18.51 -28.11
C THR A 79 -2.86 -17.18 -27.93
N SER A 80 -3.74 -16.81 -28.86
CA SER A 80 -4.49 -15.56 -28.77
C SER A 80 -5.98 -15.81 -28.63
N PHE A 81 -6.66 -14.94 -27.89
CA PHE A 81 -8.13 -14.82 -27.82
C PHE A 81 -8.50 -13.33 -27.85
N SER A 82 -9.77 -13.02 -28.10
CA SER A 82 -10.23 -11.64 -27.93
C SER A 82 -10.32 -11.30 -26.45
N LYS A 83 -10.99 -12.16 -25.66
CA LYS A 83 -11.13 -11.99 -24.21
C LYS A 83 -11.14 -13.34 -23.51
N LEU A 84 -10.75 -13.35 -22.24
CA LEU A 84 -10.84 -14.53 -21.36
C LEU A 84 -11.62 -14.17 -20.10
N ARG A 85 -12.58 -15.03 -19.73
CA ARG A 85 -13.42 -14.92 -18.54
C ARG A 85 -13.33 -16.21 -17.73
N VAL A 86 -12.82 -16.16 -16.51
CA VAL A 86 -12.68 -17.33 -15.64
C VAL A 86 -13.63 -17.22 -14.45
N GLY A 87 -14.54 -18.18 -14.32
CA GLY A 87 -15.67 -18.15 -13.38
C GLY A 87 -16.72 -17.15 -13.81
N HIS A 88 -17.79 -17.58 -14.48
CA HIS A 88 -18.84 -16.69 -14.99
C HIS A 88 -20.27 -17.20 -14.67
N ALA A 89 -21.25 -16.30 -14.72
CA ALA A 89 -22.67 -16.60 -14.49
C ALA A 89 -23.49 -16.82 -15.77
N GLU A 90 -22.96 -16.48 -16.94
CA GLU A 90 -23.69 -16.51 -18.21
C GLU A 90 -23.28 -17.72 -19.05
N ALA A 91 -23.79 -18.93 -18.80
CA ALA A 91 -23.44 -20.12 -19.61
C ALA A 91 -24.68 -20.95 -19.98
N PRO A 92 -24.85 -21.34 -21.26
CA PRO A 92 -25.79 -22.39 -21.66
C PRO A 92 -25.50 -23.75 -21.00
N GLY A 93 -24.27 -23.97 -20.51
CA GLY A 93 -23.82 -25.18 -19.81
C GLY A 93 -23.79 -25.09 -18.27
N GLY A 94 -24.28 -24.00 -17.67
CA GLY A 94 -24.33 -23.78 -16.23
C GLY A 94 -23.30 -22.77 -15.69
N SER A 95 -23.76 -21.88 -14.80
CA SER A 95 -22.89 -20.99 -14.02
C SER A 95 -22.05 -21.79 -13.04
N GLY A 96 -20.80 -21.39 -12.80
CA GLY A 96 -20.01 -22.01 -11.73
C GLY A 96 -18.56 -21.58 -11.68
N THR A 97 -17.84 -22.18 -10.73
CA THR A 97 -16.41 -21.93 -10.53
C THR A 97 -15.61 -22.25 -11.78
N GLY A 98 -14.58 -21.46 -12.11
CA GLY A 98 -13.64 -21.80 -13.19
C GLY A 98 -12.21 -21.84 -12.67
N ASN A 99 -11.45 -22.86 -13.06
CA ASN A 99 -10.01 -22.95 -12.75
C ASN A 99 -9.20 -23.06 -14.05
N VAL A 100 -8.28 -22.14 -14.29
CA VAL A 100 -7.38 -22.16 -15.45
C VAL A 100 -5.93 -22.14 -14.98
N THR A 101 -5.10 -23.02 -15.53
CA THR A 101 -3.65 -23.02 -15.31
C THR A 101 -2.94 -22.73 -16.64
N VAL A 102 -1.99 -21.80 -16.64
CA VAL A 102 -1.10 -21.48 -17.77
C VAL A 102 0.32 -21.77 -17.32
N ASN A 103 1.00 -22.73 -17.95
CA ASN A 103 2.34 -23.13 -17.53
C ASN A 103 3.23 -23.60 -18.68
N GLY A 104 4.43 -24.09 -18.36
CA GLY A 104 5.33 -24.70 -19.36
C GLY A 104 5.80 -23.75 -20.46
N GLY A 105 5.86 -22.44 -20.19
CA GLY A 105 6.21 -21.42 -21.19
C GLY A 105 5.05 -21.03 -22.11
N ALA A 106 3.82 -21.43 -21.79
CA ALA A 106 2.63 -21.07 -22.55
C ALA A 106 2.24 -19.61 -22.33
N GLN A 107 1.83 -18.93 -23.39
CA GLN A 107 1.49 -17.51 -23.38
C GLN A 107 0.08 -17.31 -23.92
N ILE A 108 -0.75 -16.58 -23.19
CA ILE A 108 -2.09 -16.17 -23.65
C ILE A 108 -2.07 -14.67 -23.93
N ASN A 109 -2.35 -14.30 -25.17
CA ASN A 109 -2.47 -12.91 -25.61
C ASN A 109 -3.95 -12.55 -25.84
N LEU A 110 -4.46 -11.63 -25.05
CA LEU A 110 -5.85 -11.15 -25.14
C LEU A 110 -5.85 -9.84 -25.93
N THR A 111 -6.23 -9.95 -27.21
CA THR A 111 -6.13 -8.86 -28.20
C THR A 111 -7.28 -7.87 -28.10
N GLY A 112 -8.43 -8.33 -27.61
CA GLY A 112 -9.61 -7.53 -27.38
C GLY A 112 -9.60 -6.82 -26.03
N GLY A 113 -10.69 -6.09 -25.81
CA GLY A 113 -10.90 -5.29 -24.62
C GLY A 113 -11.04 -3.80 -24.96
N ALA A 114 -11.65 -3.07 -24.04
CA ALA A 114 -11.78 -1.62 -24.12
C ALA A 114 -11.67 -1.03 -22.71
N SER A 115 -11.64 0.30 -22.63
CA SER A 115 -11.77 1.02 -21.37
C SER A 115 -13.07 0.61 -20.66
N GLY A 116 -13.00 0.49 -19.35
CA GLY A 116 -14.14 0.14 -18.50
C GLY A 116 -14.25 -1.36 -18.21
N SER A 117 -14.64 -1.67 -16.98
CA SER A 117 -14.55 -3.00 -16.37
C SER A 117 -15.39 -4.05 -17.08
N ALA A 118 -16.56 -3.64 -17.62
CA ALA A 118 -17.42 -4.46 -18.47
C ALA A 118 -16.72 -4.99 -19.75
N ASN A 119 -15.68 -4.29 -20.21
CA ASN A 119 -14.97 -4.59 -21.44
C ASN A 119 -13.53 -5.02 -21.22
N ALA A 120 -13.12 -5.37 -20.01
CA ALA A 120 -11.75 -5.82 -19.73
C ALA A 120 -11.31 -6.96 -20.67
N GLY A 121 -10.01 -7.09 -20.95
CA GLY A 121 -9.54 -8.24 -21.74
C GLY A 121 -9.58 -9.53 -20.91
N LEU A 122 -9.25 -9.44 -19.63
CA LEU A 122 -9.27 -10.56 -18.68
C LEU A 122 -10.25 -10.30 -17.52
N TRP A 123 -11.12 -11.27 -17.23
CA TRP A 123 -11.80 -11.39 -15.93
C TRP A 123 -11.42 -12.68 -15.23
N VAL A 124 -11.21 -12.59 -13.92
CA VAL A 124 -11.12 -13.74 -13.03
C VAL A 124 -12.09 -13.50 -11.87
N GLY A 125 -13.12 -14.35 -11.74
CA GLY A 125 -14.19 -14.21 -10.76
C GLY A 125 -15.31 -13.25 -11.20
N ASN A 126 -16.07 -13.60 -12.24
CA ASN A 126 -17.22 -12.84 -12.76
C ASN A 126 -18.56 -13.41 -12.25
N ALA A 127 -19.13 -12.85 -11.19
CA ALA A 127 -20.36 -13.34 -10.53
C ALA A 127 -20.29 -14.78 -9.97
N GLN A 128 -19.19 -15.50 -10.20
CA GLN A 128 -18.84 -16.81 -9.66
C GLN A 128 -17.37 -16.81 -9.24
N ASN A 129 -16.92 -17.88 -8.58
CA ASN A 129 -15.52 -18.01 -8.21
C ASN A 129 -14.65 -18.27 -9.45
N GLY A 130 -13.50 -17.62 -9.55
CA GLY A 130 -12.55 -17.85 -10.63
C GLY A 130 -11.13 -17.96 -10.10
N THR A 131 -10.37 -18.95 -10.56
CA THR A 131 -8.96 -19.10 -10.25
C THR A 131 -8.15 -19.16 -11.53
N LEU A 132 -7.13 -18.31 -11.65
CA LEU A 132 -6.12 -18.36 -12.70
C LEU A 132 -4.74 -18.56 -12.08
N THR A 133 -4.06 -19.63 -12.46
CA THR A 133 -2.67 -19.90 -12.07
C THR A 133 -1.77 -19.69 -13.28
N ILE A 134 -0.73 -18.86 -13.15
CA ILE A 134 0.31 -18.66 -14.16
C ILE A 134 1.63 -19.11 -13.55
N ASP A 135 2.14 -20.25 -14.01
CA ASP A 135 3.23 -20.96 -13.37
C ASP A 135 4.41 -21.21 -14.31
N GLY A 136 5.61 -20.91 -13.83
CA GLY A 136 6.86 -21.17 -14.55
C GLY A 136 7.31 -20.01 -15.44
N ALA A 137 8.64 -19.90 -15.59
CA ALA A 137 9.26 -18.88 -16.42
C ALA A 137 8.80 -19.00 -17.88
N GLY A 138 8.55 -17.85 -18.50
CA GLY A 138 8.04 -17.77 -19.87
C GLY A 138 6.52 -17.95 -19.99
N SER A 139 5.84 -18.46 -18.96
CA SER A 139 4.38 -18.54 -18.93
C SER A 139 3.78 -17.16 -18.68
N SER A 140 2.77 -16.75 -19.45
CA SER A 140 2.16 -15.44 -19.28
C SER A 140 0.72 -15.34 -19.71
N VAL A 141 0.01 -14.37 -19.13
CA VAL A 141 -1.27 -13.86 -19.64
C VAL A 141 -1.13 -12.36 -19.84
N THR A 142 -1.25 -11.92 -21.09
CA THR A 142 -1.15 -10.52 -21.50
C THR A 142 -2.51 -10.02 -21.95
N SER A 143 -3.02 -8.97 -21.31
CA SER A 143 -4.20 -8.25 -21.74
C SER A 143 -3.82 -6.95 -22.42
N ASN A 144 -4.44 -6.67 -23.57
CA ASN A 144 -4.19 -5.42 -24.31
C ASN A 144 -4.54 -4.17 -23.48
N GLN A 145 -5.57 -4.26 -22.62
CA GLN A 145 -6.06 -3.16 -21.81
C GLN A 145 -6.31 -3.63 -20.37
N LEU A 146 -7.51 -3.41 -19.84
CA LEU A 146 -7.86 -3.64 -18.45
C LEU A 146 -7.87 -5.13 -18.06
N ILE A 147 -7.37 -5.42 -16.87
CA ILE A 147 -7.51 -6.69 -16.16
C ILE A 147 -8.42 -6.46 -14.94
N VAL A 148 -9.41 -7.32 -14.73
CA VAL A 148 -10.26 -7.28 -13.53
C VAL A 148 -10.23 -8.61 -12.78
N ILE A 149 -9.97 -8.56 -11.49
CA ILE A 149 -9.96 -9.70 -10.58
C ILE A 149 -11.08 -9.48 -9.56
N GLY A 150 -12.14 -10.26 -9.64
CA GLY A 150 -13.39 -10.03 -8.93
C GLY A 150 -14.24 -8.96 -9.62
N TYR A 151 -15.22 -9.37 -10.42
CA TYR A 151 -16.16 -8.49 -11.10
C TYR A 151 -17.59 -8.99 -10.91
N ALA A 152 -18.39 -8.35 -10.05
CA ALA A 152 -19.85 -8.47 -10.09
C ALA A 152 -20.49 -7.45 -9.14
N ALA A 153 -21.82 -7.46 -9.12
CA ALA A 153 -22.62 -6.71 -8.19
C ALA A 153 -23.06 -7.56 -6.99
N ASN A 154 -22.76 -7.11 -5.77
CA ASN A 154 -23.36 -7.59 -4.52
C ASN A 154 -23.18 -9.10 -4.26
N GLN A 155 -21.98 -9.63 -4.51
CA GLN A 155 -21.64 -11.05 -4.30
C GLN A 155 -20.42 -11.20 -3.34
N PRO A 156 -20.54 -10.80 -2.06
CA PRO A 156 -19.40 -10.73 -1.15
C PRO A 156 -18.77 -12.09 -0.81
N THR A 157 -19.47 -13.20 -1.05
CA THR A 157 -18.98 -14.57 -0.78
C THR A 157 -18.20 -15.18 -1.95
N ARG A 158 -18.13 -14.47 -3.08
CA ARG A 158 -17.41 -14.92 -4.28
C ARG A 158 -16.02 -14.28 -4.33
N ASN A 159 -15.12 -14.92 -5.08
CA ASN A 159 -13.76 -14.43 -5.27
C ASN A 159 -13.24 -14.60 -6.70
N GLY A 160 -12.43 -13.64 -7.12
CA GLY A 160 -11.47 -13.80 -8.21
C GLY A 160 -10.08 -13.97 -7.62
N THR A 161 -9.36 -15.00 -8.04
CA THR A 161 -8.03 -15.31 -7.50
C THR A 161 -7.04 -15.55 -8.62
N ILE A 162 -5.90 -14.86 -8.58
CA ILE A 162 -4.76 -15.12 -9.47
C ILE A 162 -3.54 -15.54 -8.64
N HIS A 163 -2.89 -16.62 -9.06
CA HIS A 163 -1.60 -17.08 -8.54
C HIS A 163 -0.52 -16.93 -9.61
N LEU A 164 0.56 -16.22 -9.30
CA LEU A 164 1.76 -16.12 -10.13
C LEU A 164 2.90 -16.81 -9.41
N THR A 165 3.40 -17.91 -9.95
CA THR A 165 4.43 -18.73 -9.32
C THR A 165 5.57 -19.03 -10.28
N ASN A 166 6.76 -19.31 -9.72
CA ASN A 166 7.93 -19.77 -10.45
C ASN A 166 8.29 -18.91 -11.68
N GLY A 167 8.06 -17.59 -11.61
CA GLY A 167 8.38 -16.65 -12.69
C GLY A 167 7.27 -16.42 -13.74
N GLY A 168 6.04 -16.90 -13.52
CA GLY A 168 4.90 -16.57 -14.37
C GLY A 168 4.57 -15.07 -14.41
N ALA A 169 3.95 -14.60 -15.49
CA ALA A 169 3.69 -13.18 -15.71
C ALA A 169 2.22 -12.82 -16.00
N LEU A 170 1.72 -11.77 -15.35
CA LEU A 170 0.45 -11.11 -15.64
C LEU A 170 0.73 -9.70 -16.16
N ILE A 171 0.31 -9.41 -17.39
CA ILE A 171 0.68 -8.16 -18.08
C ILE A 171 -0.59 -7.45 -18.57
N SER A 172 -0.75 -6.19 -18.23
CA SER A 172 -1.66 -5.25 -18.85
C SER A 172 -0.83 -4.27 -19.70
N SER A 173 -0.98 -4.26 -21.02
CA SER A 173 -0.13 -3.44 -21.87
C SER A 173 -0.52 -1.96 -21.91
N ALA A 174 -1.81 -1.64 -21.75
CA ALA A 174 -2.29 -0.27 -21.86
C ALA A 174 -3.31 0.16 -20.79
N GLY A 175 -3.74 -0.74 -19.90
CA GLY A 175 -4.80 -0.46 -18.94
C GLY A 175 -4.44 -0.74 -17.48
N ASN A 176 -5.43 -0.57 -16.61
CA ASN A 176 -5.26 -0.79 -15.17
C ASN A 176 -5.34 -2.28 -14.82
N ILE A 177 -4.95 -2.59 -13.59
CA ILE A 177 -5.27 -3.84 -12.92
C ILE A 177 -6.20 -3.50 -11.76
N ASN A 178 -7.45 -3.96 -11.85
CA ASN A 178 -8.51 -3.64 -10.90
C ASN A 178 -8.88 -4.89 -10.08
N LEU A 179 -8.84 -4.78 -8.76
CA LEU A 179 -9.25 -5.86 -7.86
C LEU A 179 -10.53 -5.48 -7.14
N GLY A 180 -11.60 -6.19 -7.48
CA GLY A 180 -12.91 -6.12 -6.86
C GLY A 180 -13.82 -5.04 -7.43
N ASP A 181 -13.96 -4.98 -8.74
CA ASP A 181 -14.81 -4.01 -9.41
C ASP A 181 -16.27 -4.51 -9.54
N SER A 182 -17.16 -3.64 -10.02
CA SER A 182 -18.56 -3.97 -10.29
C SER A 182 -19.09 -3.28 -11.56
N PRO A 183 -20.24 -3.72 -12.11
CA PRO A 183 -20.82 -3.09 -13.30
C PRO A 183 -21.34 -1.66 -13.07
N SER A 184 -21.82 -1.35 -11.86
CA SER A 184 -22.47 -0.06 -11.57
C SER A 184 -21.87 0.64 -10.36
N ALA A 185 -21.71 1.97 -10.44
CA ALA A 185 -21.44 2.79 -9.27
C ALA A 185 -22.55 2.56 -8.23
N GLY A 186 -22.20 2.25 -6.98
CA GLY A 186 -23.17 1.89 -5.93
C GLY A 186 -23.17 0.43 -5.52
N GLN A 187 -22.63 -0.46 -6.33
CA GLN A 187 -22.67 -1.91 -6.05
C GLN A 187 -21.35 -2.38 -5.45
N ASN A 188 -21.46 -3.25 -4.45
CA ASN A 188 -20.29 -3.92 -3.87
C ASN A 188 -19.66 -4.83 -4.93
N GLY A 189 -18.36 -4.67 -5.16
CA GLY A 189 -17.58 -5.60 -5.97
C GLY A 189 -17.46 -7.00 -5.35
N ILE A 190 -16.95 -7.94 -6.15
CA ILE A 190 -16.49 -9.25 -5.66
C ILE A 190 -15.09 -9.11 -5.09
N GLN A 191 -14.67 -9.95 -4.15
CA GLN A 191 -13.30 -9.90 -3.64
C GLN A 191 -12.29 -10.32 -4.72
N GLY A 192 -11.24 -9.52 -4.93
CA GLY A 192 -10.14 -9.86 -5.82
C GLY A 192 -8.86 -10.17 -5.03
N HIS A 193 -8.21 -11.29 -5.33
CA HIS A 193 -6.96 -11.69 -4.68
C HIS A 193 -5.88 -11.96 -5.72
N LEU A 194 -4.70 -11.36 -5.54
CA LEU A 194 -3.54 -11.54 -6.39
C LEU A 194 -2.33 -11.97 -5.55
N PHE A 195 -1.83 -13.17 -5.82
CA PHE A 195 -0.64 -13.75 -5.17
C PHE A 195 0.55 -13.70 -6.14
N VAL A 196 1.62 -13.02 -5.74
CA VAL A 196 2.75 -12.69 -6.61
C VAL A 196 4.05 -13.31 -6.10
N ASN A 197 4.54 -14.29 -6.86
CA ASN A 197 5.92 -14.78 -6.86
C ASN A 197 6.41 -14.93 -8.31
N GLY A 198 6.16 -13.86 -9.08
CA GLY A 198 6.36 -13.78 -10.53
C GLY A 198 6.37 -12.31 -10.97
N THR A 199 5.92 -12.00 -12.19
CA THR A 199 5.87 -10.62 -12.69
C THR A 199 4.44 -10.13 -12.84
N VAL A 200 4.12 -8.98 -12.26
CA VAL A 200 2.93 -8.19 -12.59
C VAL A 200 3.40 -6.90 -13.28
N SER A 201 2.79 -6.56 -14.42
CA SER A 201 3.16 -5.37 -15.18
C SER A 201 1.93 -4.65 -15.69
N ALA A 202 1.83 -3.34 -15.43
CA ALA A 202 0.87 -2.43 -16.05
C ALA A 202 1.58 -1.13 -16.39
N MET A 203 2.29 -1.12 -17.53
CA MET A 203 3.22 -0.03 -17.90
C MET A 203 2.67 0.93 -18.95
N GLY A 204 1.38 0.83 -19.29
CA GLY A 204 0.70 1.84 -20.10
C GLY A 204 0.71 3.21 -19.41
N ALA A 205 0.77 4.30 -20.17
CA ALA A 205 0.75 5.64 -19.58
C ALA A 205 -0.53 5.85 -18.74
N GLY A 206 -0.37 6.21 -17.46
CA GLY A 206 -1.48 6.36 -16.51
C GLY A 206 -2.11 5.04 -16.07
N ALA A 207 -1.44 3.90 -16.29
CA ALA A 207 -1.92 2.61 -15.80
C ALA A 207 -1.71 2.48 -14.29
N ASP A 208 -2.80 2.13 -13.60
CA ASP A 208 -2.85 1.99 -12.15
C ASP A 208 -3.06 0.53 -11.72
N MET A 209 -2.73 0.26 -10.45
CA MET A 209 -3.24 -0.89 -9.71
C MET A 209 -4.20 -0.43 -8.62
N ASN A 210 -5.47 -0.81 -8.75
CA ASN A 210 -6.53 -0.42 -7.82
C ASN A 210 -6.99 -1.64 -7.02
N ILE A 211 -6.83 -1.61 -5.71
CA ILE A 211 -7.12 -2.72 -4.82
C ILE A 211 -8.32 -2.36 -3.94
N GLY A 212 -9.38 -3.15 -4.07
CA GLY A 212 -10.60 -2.93 -3.30
C GLY A 212 -11.45 -1.83 -3.90
N ILE A 213 -11.81 -1.99 -5.16
CA ILE A 213 -12.74 -1.06 -5.79
C ILE A 213 -14.13 -1.27 -5.17
N ARG A 214 -14.92 -0.20 -5.01
CA ARG A 214 -16.36 -0.26 -4.66
C ARG A 214 -16.71 -1.28 -3.57
N ASN A 215 -16.17 -1.11 -2.36
CA ASN A 215 -16.47 -1.93 -1.18
C ASN A 215 -15.99 -3.39 -1.22
N ALA A 216 -15.26 -3.83 -2.24
CA ALA A 216 -14.68 -5.16 -2.24
C ALA A 216 -13.49 -5.25 -1.28
N THR A 217 -13.47 -6.28 -0.43
CA THR A 217 -12.30 -6.62 0.39
C THR A 217 -11.30 -7.39 -0.48
N SER A 218 -10.41 -6.65 -1.14
CA SER A 218 -9.44 -7.24 -2.08
C SER A 218 -8.03 -7.22 -1.49
N SER A 219 -7.17 -8.11 -1.98
CA SER A 219 -5.80 -8.22 -1.46
C SER A 219 -4.76 -8.48 -2.55
N VAL A 220 -3.57 -7.92 -2.35
CA VAL A 220 -2.35 -8.31 -3.05
C VAL A 220 -1.35 -8.87 -2.03
N THR A 221 -0.77 -10.03 -2.33
CA THR A 221 0.27 -10.66 -1.51
C THR A 221 1.49 -10.95 -2.38
N GLN A 222 2.56 -10.19 -2.19
CA GLN A 222 3.83 -10.37 -2.88
C GLN A 222 4.86 -11.05 -1.97
N THR A 223 5.26 -12.27 -2.33
CA THR A 223 6.30 -13.01 -1.62
C THR A 223 7.64 -13.02 -2.35
N GLY A 224 7.63 -12.61 -3.63
CA GLY A 224 8.81 -12.53 -4.48
C GLY A 224 8.50 -11.82 -5.81
N GLY A 225 9.42 -11.92 -6.77
CA GLY A 225 9.22 -11.38 -8.12
C GLY A 225 9.10 -9.85 -8.17
N ALA A 226 8.41 -9.34 -9.20
CA ALA A 226 8.29 -7.92 -9.48
C ALA A 226 6.84 -7.48 -9.72
N ILE A 227 6.44 -6.33 -9.18
CA ILE A 227 5.24 -5.59 -9.55
C ILE A 227 5.68 -4.25 -10.12
N ASN A 228 5.38 -3.97 -11.39
CA ASN A 228 5.75 -2.73 -12.07
C ASN A 228 4.48 -2.03 -12.60
N ILE A 229 4.17 -0.85 -12.06
CA ILE A 229 2.97 -0.08 -12.39
C ILE A 229 3.38 1.30 -12.87
N ALA A 230 2.81 1.80 -13.97
CA ALA A 230 3.24 3.07 -14.55
C ALA A 230 3.00 4.25 -13.61
N ASP A 231 1.82 4.31 -13.00
CA ASP A 231 1.37 5.46 -12.22
C ASP A 231 1.05 5.07 -10.77
N VAL A 232 -0.22 4.90 -10.39
CA VAL A 232 -0.62 4.79 -8.99
C VAL A 232 -0.82 3.33 -8.54
N ILE A 233 -0.45 3.06 -7.29
CA ILE A 233 -0.98 1.91 -6.54
C ILE A 233 -1.91 2.45 -5.46
N GLU A 234 -3.13 1.93 -5.39
CA GLU A 234 -4.13 2.35 -4.40
C GLU A 234 -4.76 1.17 -3.68
N VAL A 235 -4.64 1.17 -2.35
CA VAL A 235 -5.24 0.18 -1.45
C VAL A 235 -6.47 0.78 -0.79
N GLY A 236 -7.62 0.18 -0.99
CA GLY A 236 -8.89 0.71 -0.51
C GLY A 236 -9.41 1.86 -1.37
N PHE A 237 -9.53 1.62 -2.68
CA PHE A 237 -10.04 2.61 -3.65
C PHE A 237 -11.53 2.94 -3.38
N GLY A 238 -11.78 4.08 -2.72
CA GLY A 238 -13.13 4.60 -2.48
C GLY A 238 -13.75 5.32 -3.69
N GLY A 239 -12.93 5.74 -4.66
CA GLY A 239 -13.35 6.64 -5.74
C GLY A 239 -13.92 7.97 -5.23
N ALA A 240 -14.46 8.79 -6.12
CA ALA A 240 -15.14 10.06 -5.77
C ALA A 240 -16.58 9.87 -5.25
N GLY A 241 -16.99 8.64 -4.91
CA GLY A 241 -18.36 8.28 -4.53
C GLY A 241 -18.54 8.03 -3.03
N THR A 242 -19.76 7.68 -2.64
CA THR A 242 -20.17 7.32 -1.25
C THR A 242 -19.70 5.91 -0.83
N HIS A 243 -18.69 5.35 -1.48
CA HIS A 243 -18.29 3.95 -1.28
C HIS A 243 -17.24 3.84 -0.19
N THR A 244 -17.60 3.11 0.86
CA THR A 244 -16.70 2.74 1.94
C THR A 244 -15.99 1.44 1.58
N ASN A 245 -14.78 1.51 1.01
CA ASN A 245 -13.97 0.30 0.88
C ASN A 245 -13.71 -0.31 2.28
N LEU A 246 -13.83 -1.63 2.44
CA LEU A 246 -13.60 -2.29 3.72
C LEU A 246 -12.40 -3.24 3.64
N ASN A 247 -11.40 -3.01 4.49
CA ASN A 247 -10.34 -3.95 4.84
C ASN A 247 -9.49 -4.48 3.67
N SER A 248 -9.37 -3.72 2.58
CA SER A 248 -8.47 -4.11 1.48
C SER A 248 -7.01 -4.01 1.90
N SER A 249 -6.17 -4.86 1.33
CA SER A 249 -4.78 -4.98 1.79
C SER A 249 -3.74 -5.16 0.69
N PHE A 250 -2.53 -4.71 0.98
CA PHE A 250 -1.33 -5.02 0.21
C PHE A 250 -0.25 -5.52 1.17
N THR A 251 0.27 -6.73 0.93
CA THR A 251 1.30 -7.34 1.76
C THR A 251 2.52 -7.67 0.90
N ILE A 252 3.69 -7.22 1.31
CA ILE A 252 4.98 -7.58 0.71
C ILE A 252 5.91 -8.18 1.77
N SER A 253 6.40 -9.39 1.49
CA SER A 253 7.41 -10.08 2.31
C SER A 253 8.69 -10.38 1.52
N GLY A 254 8.72 -10.08 0.21
CA GLY A 254 9.85 -10.30 -0.68
C GLY A 254 9.60 -9.72 -2.07
N GLY A 255 10.65 -9.67 -2.90
CA GLY A 255 10.57 -9.11 -4.25
C GLY A 255 10.65 -7.57 -4.29
N THR A 256 10.24 -7.00 -5.42
CA THR A 256 10.25 -5.55 -5.65
C THR A 256 8.92 -5.07 -6.19
N THR A 257 8.38 -3.99 -5.64
CA THR A 257 7.27 -3.22 -6.21
C THR A 257 7.78 -1.85 -6.63
N THR A 258 7.59 -1.48 -7.89
CA THR A 258 7.98 -0.17 -8.42
C THR A 258 6.78 0.47 -9.11
N HIS A 259 6.54 1.74 -8.80
CA HIS A 259 5.52 2.52 -9.50
C HIS A 259 5.91 4.00 -9.63
N GLY A 260 5.43 4.66 -10.69
CA GLY A 260 5.85 6.03 -11.03
C GLY A 260 5.14 7.13 -10.24
N GLY A 261 3.90 6.87 -9.81
CA GLY A 261 3.03 7.81 -9.13
C GLY A 261 3.03 7.64 -7.62
N ASN A 262 1.91 8.00 -7.01
CA ASN A 262 1.71 7.89 -5.56
C ASN A 262 1.32 6.46 -5.16
N PHE A 263 1.67 6.09 -3.94
CA PHE A 263 1.09 4.94 -3.24
C PHE A 263 0.03 5.45 -2.26
N PHE A 264 -1.24 5.10 -2.47
CA PHE A 264 -2.32 5.46 -1.54
C PHE A 264 -2.72 4.25 -0.69
N VAL A 265 -2.87 4.47 0.63
CA VAL A 265 -3.47 3.52 1.56
C VAL A 265 -4.69 4.18 2.18
N GLY A 266 -5.86 3.80 1.72
CA GLY A 266 -7.14 4.38 2.12
C GLY A 266 -7.33 5.81 1.61
N ARG A 267 -8.32 6.00 0.76
CA ARG A 267 -8.71 7.30 0.21
C ARG A 267 -10.23 7.42 0.14
N GLY A 268 -10.73 8.64 0.31
CA GLY A 268 -12.17 8.90 0.29
C GLY A 268 -12.81 8.33 1.55
N ALA A 269 -13.86 7.51 1.42
CA ALA A 269 -14.57 6.93 2.57
C ALA A 269 -14.09 5.51 2.95
N SER A 270 -12.90 5.08 2.51
CA SER A 270 -12.37 3.76 2.84
C SER A 270 -12.19 3.55 4.35
N ALA A 271 -12.44 2.34 4.84
CA ALA A 271 -12.22 1.92 6.22
C ALA A 271 -11.33 0.65 6.28
N GLY A 272 -10.33 0.64 7.14
CA GLY A 272 -9.50 -0.55 7.43
C GLY A 272 -8.46 -0.89 6.35
N ALA A 273 -8.18 0.01 5.39
CA ALA A 273 -7.16 -0.25 4.37
C ALA A 273 -5.80 -0.49 5.04
N THR A 274 -5.13 -1.59 4.69
CA THR A 274 -3.91 -2.04 5.38
C THR A 274 -2.76 -2.30 4.42
N VAL A 275 -1.56 -1.84 4.76
CA VAL A 275 -0.32 -2.26 4.08
C VAL A 275 0.60 -2.97 5.08
N ASN A 276 1.13 -4.12 4.70
CA ASN A 276 2.12 -4.85 5.48
C ASN A 276 3.43 -4.99 4.69
N ILE A 277 4.53 -4.50 5.26
CA ILE A 277 5.89 -4.54 4.69
C ILE A 277 6.75 -5.30 5.70
N SER A 278 6.98 -6.58 5.45
CA SER A 278 7.83 -7.45 6.29
C SER A 278 9.12 -7.86 5.60
N GLY A 279 9.28 -7.50 4.32
CA GLY A 279 10.45 -7.76 3.49
C GLY A 279 10.32 -7.13 2.11
N GLY A 280 11.27 -7.40 1.22
CA GLY A 280 11.28 -6.85 -0.13
C GLY A 280 11.55 -5.34 -0.20
N THR A 281 11.26 -4.75 -1.36
CA THR A 281 11.46 -3.31 -1.62
C THR A 281 10.26 -2.70 -2.32
N ILE A 282 9.76 -1.58 -1.81
CA ILE A 282 8.78 -0.71 -2.49
C ILE A 282 9.48 0.58 -2.92
N ASN A 283 9.45 0.87 -4.21
CA ASN A 283 9.92 2.13 -4.79
C ASN A 283 8.72 2.95 -5.26
N THR A 284 8.48 4.08 -4.58
CA THR A 284 7.38 5.02 -4.83
C THR A 284 7.92 6.24 -5.56
N GLY A 285 7.56 6.41 -6.84
CA GLY A 285 8.00 7.54 -7.66
C GLY A 285 7.38 8.88 -7.26
N GLY A 286 6.23 8.85 -6.57
CA GLY A 286 5.55 10.00 -5.99
C GLY A 286 5.64 10.03 -4.46
N ARG A 287 4.48 10.28 -3.84
CA ARG A 287 4.30 10.28 -2.38
C ARG A 287 3.78 8.94 -1.90
N PHE A 288 4.07 8.60 -0.66
CA PHE A 288 3.36 7.54 0.06
C PHE A 288 2.34 8.19 1.00
N LEU A 289 1.05 7.94 0.78
CA LEU A 289 -0.03 8.56 1.55
C LEU A 289 -0.84 7.49 2.29
N ALA A 290 -0.77 7.49 3.62
CA ALA A 290 -1.64 6.70 4.48
C ALA A 290 -2.79 7.58 4.97
N GLY A 291 -3.98 7.36 4.41
CA GLY A 291 -5.21 8.07 4.73
C GLY A 291 -5.33 9.41 4.01
N ALA A 292 -6.43 9.56 3.28
CA ALA A 292 -6.84 10.81 2.67
C ALA A 292 -8.38 10.92 2.61
N GLY A 293 -8.91 12.14 2.65
CA GLY A 293 -10.35 12.40 2.69
C GLY A 293 -10.97 12.02 4.03
N THR A 294 -11.94 11.11 4.04
CA THR A 294 -12.64 10.66 5.26
C THR A 294 -12.25 9.22 5.62
N ALA A 295 -11.07 8.77 5.19
CA ALA A 295 -10.65 7.38 5.33
C ALA A 295 -10.40 7.05 6.81
N THR A 296 -10.90 5.91 7.28
CA THR A 296 -10.76 5.52 8.68
C THR A 296 -10.02 4.21 8.91
N GLY A 297 -9.36 4.10 10.06
CA GLY A 297 -8.66 2.88 10.47
C GLY A 297 -7.60 2.42 9.48
N VAL A 298 -6.96 3.36 8.77
CA VAL A 298 -5.88 3.04 7.84
C VAL A 298 -4.64 2.65 8.64
N VAL A 299 -4.03 1.51 8.31
CA VAL A 299 -2.85 1.00 9.03
C VAL A 299 -1.74 0.62 8.06
N VAL A 300 -0.51 1.04 8.36
CA VAL A 300 0.69 0.55 7.68
C VAL A 300 1.58 -0.10 8.72
N ASN A 301 1.89 -1.38 8.52
CA ASN A 301 2.80 -2.15 9.36
C ASN A 301 4.10 -2.39 8.59
N HIS A 302 5.21 -1.84 9.07
CA HIS A 302 6.51 -1.89 8.43
C HIS A 302 7.53 -2.49 9.39
N SER A 303 7.66 -3.81 9.38
CA SER A 303 8.54 -4.57 10.30
C SER A 303 9.85 -5.04 9.66
N GLY A 304 9.97 -4.95 8.33
CA GLY A 304 11.16 -5.33 7.57
C GLY A 304 11.10 -4.80 6.13
N GLY A 305 12.14 -5.05 5.34
CA GLY A 305 12.20 -4.57 3.96
C GLY A 305 12.53 -3.07 3.86
N THR A 306 12.37 -2.51 2.65
CA THR A 306 12.72 -1.11 2.38
C THR A 306 11.59 -0.41 1.62
N LEU A 307 11.14 0.73 2.15
CA LEU A 307 10.24 1.66 1.48
C LEU A 307 11.01 2.91 1.05
N ASN A 308 11.20 3.08 -0.26
CA ASN A 308 11.82 4.27 -0.85
C ASN A 308 10.74 5.19 -1.43
N ILE A 309 10.75 6.46 -1.03
CA ILE A 309 9.79 7.48 -1.44
C ILE A 309 10.55 8.63 -2.08
N ALA A 310 10.27 8.90 -3.36
CA ALA A 310 10.93 9.96 -4.12
C ALA A 310 10.45 11.37 -3.69
N ASN A 311 9.23 11.49 -3.17
CA ASN A 311 8.75 12.72 -2.55
C ASN A 311 8.69 12.58 -1.02
N ASP A 312 7.53 12.84 -0.41
CA ASP A 312 7.29 12.86 1.02
C ASP A 312 6.36 11.71 1.47
N LEU A 313 6.56 11.27 2.72
CA LEU A 313 5.60 10.43 3.44
C LEU A 313 4.51 11.31 4.04
N ARG A 314 3.24 10.89 3.94
CA ARG A 314 2.13 11.55 4.62
C ARG A 314 1.26 10.55 5.34
N VAL A 315 1.02 10.80 6.63
CA VAL A 315 0.08 10.04 7.46
C VAL A 315 -1.07 10.97 7.83
N ALA A 316 -2.31 10.57 7.51
CA ALA A 316 -3.52 11.38 7.53
C ALA A 316 -3.41 12.69 6.73
N ASP A 317 -3.25 12.56 5.40
CA ASP A 317 -2.94 13.67 4.49
C ASP A 317 -4.05 14.73 4.38
N SER A 318 -5.32 14.35 4.34
CA SER A 318 -6.42 15.28 4.04
C SER A 318 -7.73 14.91 4.71
N GLY A 319 -8.61 15.90 4.87
CA GLY A 319 -9.97 15.72 5.37
C GLY A 319 -10.03 15.41 6.86
N SER A 320 -10.74 14.35 7.26
CA SER A 320 -10.90 13.87 8.64
C SER A 320 -10.34 12.47 8.82
N SER A 321 -9.39 12.06 7.97
CA SER A 321 -8.87 10.70 7.98
C SER A 321 -8.17 10.37 9.30
N ASN A 322 -8.23 9.11 9.74
CA ASN A 322 -7.39 8.61 10.82
C ASN A 322 -6.50 7.46 10.35
N SER A 323 -5.20 7.57 10.64
CA SER A 323 -4.20 6.67 10.08
C SER A 323 -3.06 6.41 11.04
N THR A 324 -2.58 5.18 11.03
CA THR A 324 -1.46 4.72 11.86
C THR A 324 -0.36 4.16 10.97
N TYR A 325 0.87 4.56 11.24
CA TYR A 325 2.07 3.97 10.65
C TYR A 325 2.90 3.35 11.78
N ASN A 326 3.18 2.06 11.67
CA ASN A 326 3.99 1.32 12.63
C ASN A 326 5.31 0.94 11.94
N LEU A 327 6.42 1.53 12.37
CA LEU A 327 7.77 1.13 12.00
C LEU A 327 8.40 0.32 13.12
N SER A 328 8.85 -0.90 12.82
CA SER A 328 9.41 -1.80 13.83
C SER A 328 10.45 -2.75 13.21
N GLY A 329 11.05 -3.60 14.06
CA GLY A 329 11.96 -4.64 13.62
C GLY A 329 13.15 -4.07 12.84
N ALA A 330 13.32 -4.52 11.59
CA ALA A 330 14.39 -4.11 10.69
C ALA A 330 13.87 -3.32 9.47
N GLY A 331 12.67 -2.73 9.58
CA GLY A 331 12.10 -1.91 8.51
C GLY A 331 12.95 -0.68 8.20
N VAL A 332 13.07 -0.33 6.93
CA VAL A 332 13.81 0.87 6.49
C VAL A 332 12.89 1.77 5.67
N LEU A 333 12.60 2.95 6.21
CA LEU A 333 11.84 4.01 5.55
C LEU A 333 12.81 5.08 5.04
N ASN A 334 12.81 5.35 3.73
CA ASN A 334 13.57 6.43 3.12
C ASN A 334 12.62 7.40 2.42
N SER A 335 12.58 8.65 2.89
CA SER A 335 11.79 9.71 2.27
C SER A 335 12.67 10.86 1.84
N THR A 336 12.66 11.15 0.53
CA THR A 336 13.59 12.13 -0.07
C THR A 336 13.23 13.56 0.31
N ASN A 337 11.94 13.91 0.29
CA ASN A 337 11.45 15.26 0.55
C ASN A 337 10.78 15.38 1.92
N GLY A 338 11.18 14.55 2.89
CA GLY A 338 10.73 14.66 4.28
C GLY A 338 9.40 13.96 4.55
N GLY A 339 8.67 14.41 5.55
CA GLY A 339 7.44 13.74 5.97
C GLY A 339 6.49 14.62 6.77
N ILE A 340 5.21 14.24 6.75
CA ILE A 340 4.16 14.88 7.53
C ILE A 340 3.33 13.83 8.26
N VAL A 341 3.27 13.93 9.57
CA VAL A 341 2.41 13.12 10.44
C VAL A 341 1.28 14.01 10.94
N GLY A 342 0.07 13.80 10.41
CA GLY A 342 -1.11 14.58 10.77
C GLY A 342 -1.14 15.92 10.04
N ARG A 343 -1.40 15.88 8.73
CA ARG A 343 -1.49 17.12 7.91
C ARG A 343 -2.85 17.80 8.03
N GLN A 344 -3.93 17.02 7.94
CA GLN A 344 -5.29 17.55 8.12
C GLN A 344 -6.20 16.62 8.92
N GLY A 345 -5.84 15.34 9.01
CA GLY A 345 -6.53 14.37 9.86
C GLY A 345 -5.75 14.07 11.14
N THR A 346 -6.09 12.95 11.77
CA THR A 346 -5.43 12.42 12.97
C THR A 346 -4.46 11.32 12.58
N ALA A 347 -3.17 11.53 12.83
CA ALA A 347 -2.13 10.56 12.53
C ALA A 347 -1.40 10.10 13.79
N ALA A 348 -1.03 8.83 13.81
CA ALA A 348 -0.05 8.29 14.73
C ALA A 348 1.06 7.60 13.94
N PHE A 349 2.31 7.89 14.28
CA PHE A 349 3.49 7.18 13.81
C PHE A 349 4.18 6.58 15.02
N TYR A 350 4.24 5.26 15.09
CA TYR A 350 4.91 4.52 16.16
C TYR A 350 6.19 3.90 15.61
N GLN A 351 7.33 4.24 16.21
CA GLN A 351 8.62 3.67 15.90
C GLN A 351 9.14 2.86 17.08
N THR A 352 9.03 1.54 16.99
CA THR A 352 9.50 0.60 18.02
C THR A 352 10.72 -0.20 17.56
N GLY A 353 11.39 0.29 16.52
CA GLY A 353 12.56 -0.31 15.88
C GLY A 353 12.77 0.25 14.48
N GLY A 354 13.63 -0.40 13.69
CA GLY A 354 13.92 -0.01 12.31
C GLY A 354 14.63 1.33 12.15
N THR A 355 14.70 1.82 10.92
CA THR A 355 15.37 3.08 10.55
C THR A 355 14.42 3.96 9.73
N ALA A 356 14.19 5.19 10.19
CA ALA A 356 13.44 6.22 9.48
C ALA A 356 14.37 7.35 9.03
N ASN A 357 14.55 7.49 7.71
CA ASN A 357 15.37 8.53 7.10
C ASN A 357 14.49 9.56 6.39
N PHE A 358 14.41 10.77 6.95
CA PHE A 358 13.78 11.93 6.34
C PHE A 358 14.85 12.89 5.82
N ASN A 359 15.11 12.85 4.50
CA ASN A 359 16.16 13.67 3.87
C ASN A 359 15.76 15.15 3.69
N ALA A 360 14.59 15.54 4.18
CA ALA A 360 14.17 16.93 4.33
C ALA A 360 13.50 17.14 5.71
N ALA A 361 12.47 17.96 5.79
CA ALA A 361 11.85 18.29 7.07
C ALA A 361 10.83 17.22 7.47
N LEU A 362 10.78 16.87 8.75
CA LEU A 362 9.69 16.11 9.35
C LEU A 362 8.78 17.07 10.11
N SER A 363 7.50 17.09 9.77
CA SER A 363 6.49 17.91 10.46
C SER A 363 5.45 17.03 11.13
N ILE A 364 5.15 17.32 12.39
CA ILE A 364 4.17 16.58 13.21
C ILE A 364 3.05 17.56 13.59
N GLY A 365 1.81 17.26 13.23
CA GLY A 365 0.68 18.16 13.48
C GLY A 365 0.72 19.42 12.61
N ASN A 366 0.82 19.28 11.29
CA ASN A 366 0.98 20.41 10.37
C ASN A 366 -0.27 20.68 9.54
N ARG A 367 -1.08 21.63 9.99
CA ARG A 367 -2.25 22.15 9.27
C ARG A 367 -1.84 23.08 8.11
N GLU A 368 -1.26 22.54 7.05
CA GLU A 368 -0.90 23.31 5.84
C GLU A 368 -2.15 23.93 5.18
N ALA A 369 -2.52 25.15 5.61
CA ALA A 369 -3.66 25.94 5.12
C ALA A 369 -5.07 25.30 5.23
N ALA A 370 -5.23 24.18 5.94
CA ALA A 370 -6.51 23.49 6.05
C ALA A 370 -7.48 24.18 7.03
N ALA A 371 -8.79 23.94 6.91
CA ALA A 371 -9.80 24.44 7.87
C ALA A 371 -9.95 23.55 9.12
N ASN A 372 -9.57 22.27 9.01
CA ASN A 372 -9.81 21.26 10.04
C ASN A 372 -8.64 21.17 11.04
N ALA A 373 -8.93 20.63 12.22
CA ALA A 373 -7.91 20.31 13.21
C ALA A 373 -7.01 19.18 12.66
N ALA A 374 -5.71 19.46 12.56
CA ALA A 374 -4.69 18.47 12.25
C ALA A 374 -4.06 18.00 13.57
N SER A 375 -4.02 16.69 13.80
CA SER A 375 -3.36 16.10 14.97
C SER A 375 -2.33 15.07 14.53
N GLY A 376 -1.08 15.25 14.96
CA GLY A 376 -0.01 14.31 14.70
C GLY A 376 0.65 13.86 16.00
N LEU A 377 0.83 12.56 16.14
CA LEU A 377 1.70 11.95 17.14
C LEU A 377 2.83 11.21 16.41
N TYR A 378 4.07 11.51 16.76
CA TYR A 378 5.21 10.64 16.46
C TYR A 378 5.79 10.18 17.78
N GLU A 379 5.73 8.87 18.02
CA GLU A 379 6.26 8.23 19.21
C GLU A 379 7.40 7.28 18.82
N ILE A 380 8.54 7.41 19.48
CA ILE A 380 9.69 6.53 19.28
C ILE A 380 10.08 5.91 20.61
N SER A 381 10.12 4.58 20.63
CA SER A 381 10.62 3.79 21.77
C SER A 381 11.90 3.03 21.47
N ALA A 382 12.20 2.78 20.19
CA ALA A 382 13.46 2.16 19.76
C ALA A 382 13.77 2.44 18.28
N GLY A 383 15.01 2.15 17.87
CA GLY A 383 15.48 2.29 16.49
C GLY A 383 16.06 3.66 16.15
N ASP A 384 16.28 3.92 14.87
CA ASP A 384 16.99 5.12 14.41
C ASP A 384 16.05 6.09 13.68
N LEU A 385 15.98 7.33 14.14
CA LEU A 385 15.31 8.44 13.46
C LEU A 385 16.35 9.47 13.00
N ASN A 386 16.46 9.64 11.68
CA ASN A 386 17.35 10.60 11.04
C ASN A 386 16.54 11.67 10.31
N VAL A 387 16.67 12.94 10.71
CA VAL A 387 16.01 14.09 10.08
C VAL A 387 17.06 15.07 9.57
N ALA A 388 17.16 15.23 8.25
CA ALA A 388 18.29 15.95 7.65
C ALA A 388 18.21 17.48 7.78
N THR A 389 17.01 18.07 7.82
CA THR A 389 16.86 19.54 7.74
C THR A 389 16.16 20.17 8.93
N ALA A 390 14.98 19.69 9.33
CA ALA A 390 14.28 20.22 10.48
C ALA A 390 13.25 19.24 11.03
N LEU A 391 13.14 19.19 12.35
CA LEU A 391 12.02 18.56 13.05
C LEU A 391 11.07 19.66 13.56
N ASN A 392 9.88 19.73 12.98
CA ASN A 392 8.87 20.74 13.32
C ASN A 392 7.68 20.08 14.01
N VAL A 393 7.48 20.41 15.29
CA VAL A 393 6.32 19.95 16.07
C VAL A 393 5.31 21.07 16.13
N ALA A 394 4.08 20.75 15.69
CA ALA A 394 2.90 21.61 15.71
C ALA A 394 3.00 22.96 14.95
N PRO A 395 3.61 23.04 13.74
CA PRO A 395 3.78 24.32 13.07
C PRO A 395 2.45 25.07 12.81
N ASN A 396 1.34 24.35 12.62
CA ASN A 396 0.00 24.95 12.43
C ASN A 396 -1.17 24.12 13.01
N GLY A 397 -0.89 23.02 13.73
CA GLY A 397 -1.90 22.10 14.28
C GLY A 397 -1.46 21.53 15.63
N THR A 398 -2.09 20.46 16.11
CA THR A 398 -1.66 19.80 17.35
C THR A 398 -0.62 18.75 17.01
N GLY A 399 0.58 18.86 17.60
CA GLY A 399 1.68 17.97 17.32
C GLY A 399 2.36 17.51 18.60
N GLU A 400 2.66 16.23 18.68
CA GLU A 400 3.44 15.66 19.78
C GLU A 400 4.58 14.80 19.23
N PHE A 401 5.80 15.11 19.65
CA PHE A 401 6.94 14.22 19.52
C PHE A 401 7.22 13.59 20.88
N ARG A 402 7.08 12.28 20.98
CA ARG A 402 7.23 11.50 22.21
C ARG A 402 8.41 10.55 22.11
N VAL A 403 9.28 10.58 23.10
CA VAL A 403 10.40 9.66 23.27
C VAL A 403 10.12 8.77 24.47
N VAL A 404 10.25 7.46 24.31
CA VAL A 404 9.94 6.46 25.33
C VAL A 404 11.19 5.61 25.56
N GLY A 405 11.65 5.48 26.81
CA GLY A 405 12.84 4.68 27.14
C GLY A 405 14.14 5.16 26.48
N ASP A 406 15.18 4.31 26.49
CA ASP A 406 16.55 4.61 26.04
C ASP A 406 17.06 3.83 24.82
N ASP A 407 16.18 3.10 24.13
CA ASP A 407 16.56 2.24 23.00
C ASP A 407 16.57 2.95 21.62
N ALA A 408 16.37 4.27 21.59
CA ALA A 408 16.28 5.04 20.36
C ALA A 408 17.51 5.92 20.09
N THR A 409 17.92 5.97 18.82
CA THR A 409 18.86 6.98 18.30
C THR A 409 18.06 8.05 17.55
N ILE A 410 18.18 9.31 17.96
CA ILE A 410 17.41 10.41 17.36
C ILE A 410 18.37 11.52 16.94
N ASP A 411 18.59 11.64 15.63
CA ASP A 411 19.49 12.63 15.04
C ASP A 411 18.73 13.63 14.16
N VAL A 412 18.85 14.92 14.51
CA VAL A 412 18.28 16.04 13.75
C VAL A 412 19.43 16.93 13.26
N THR A 413 19.78 16.81 11.98
CA THR A 413 20.92 17.52 11.36
C THR A 413 20.66 19.00 11.09
N GLY A 414 19.47 19.52 11.37
CA GLY A 414 19.24 20.96 11.34
C GLY A 414 18.50 21.45 12.57
N ALA A 415 17.45 22.27 12.38
CA ALA A 415 16.75 22.89 13.50
C ALA A 415 15.70 21.95 14.09
N MET A 416 15.42 22.14 15.38
CA MET A 416 14.21 21.60 15.99
C MET A 416 13.33 22.78 16.42
N LEU A 417 12.04 22.70 16.11
CA LEU A 417 11.04 23.68 16.51
C LEU A 417 9.89 22.96 17.20
N VAL A 418 9.57 23.39 18.43
CA VAL A 418 8.31 23.04 19.09
C VAL A 418 7.48 24.31 19.15
N ASP A 419 6.45 24.35 18.31
CA ASP A 419 5.66 25.54 18.09
C ASP A 419 4.43 25.58 19.01
N ASN A 420 3.94 26.79 19.25
CA ASN A 420 2.67 27.04 19.89
C ASN A 420 2.10 28.32 19.27
N THR A 421 1.35 28.14 18.18
CA THR A 421 0.72 29.23 17.44
C THR A 421 -0.74 29.37 17.87
N ALA A 422 -1.43 30.41 17.40
CA ALA A 422 -2.88 30.53 17.62
C ALA A 422 -3.68 29.30 17.12
N ASN A 423 -3.10 28.52 16.20
CA ASN A 423 -3.74 27.37 15.58
C ASN A 423 -3.03 26.03 15.88
N GLY A 424 -1.90 26.05 16.60
CA GLY A 424 -1.09 24.87 16.83
C GLY A 424 -0.57 24.78 18.26
N VAL A 425 -0.54 23.57 18.80
CA VAL A 425 -0.08 23.28 20.17
C VAL A 425 0.93 22.15 20.07
N GLY A 426 2.19 22.48 20.33
CA GLY A 426 3.31 21.55 20.29
C GLY A 426 3.67 21.01 21.66
N ALA A 427 3.88 19.70 21.71
CA ALA A 427 4.41 19.01 22.88
C ALA A 427 5.67 18.22 22.50
N LEU A 428 6.71 18.39 23.31
CA LEU A 428 7.83 17.47 23.39
C LEU A 428 7.67 16.65 24.67
N ALA A 429 7.49 15.34 24.52
CA ALA A 429 7.23 14.43 25.62
C ALA A 429 8.36 13.41 25.78
N PHE A 430 8.68 13.10 27.04
CA PHE A 430 9.57 12.03 27.42
C PHE A 430 8.87 11.15 28.43
N GLU A 431 8.83 9.85 28.15
CA GLU A 431 8.14 8.86 28.98
C GLU A 431 9.14 7.81 29.47
N LEU A 432 9.15 7.59 30.79
CA LEU A 432 10.03 6.60 31.40
C LEU A 432 9.47 5.18 31.25
N GLU A 433 10.36 4.24 30.92
CA GLU A 433 10.12 2.80 31.03
C GLU A 433 10.80 2.21 32.27
N SER A 434 10.33 1.04 32.71
CA SER A 434 10.74 0.44 33.97
C SER A 434 12.18 -0.09 33.90
N GLY A 435 13.10 0.64 34.51
CA GLY A 435 14.51 0.23 34.60
C GLY A 435 15.42 0.92 33.59
N ASP A 436 14.84 1.72 32.71
CA ASP A 436 15.51 2.28 31.54
C ASP A 436 15.80 3.77 31.72
N LEU A 437 16.76 4.28 30.95
CA LEU A 437 17.04 5.71 30.85
C LEU A 437 16.11 6.38 29.84
N LEU A 438 16.45 7.60 29.42
CA LEU A 438 15.79 8.25 28.29
C LEU A 438 16.77 8.42 27.14
N SER A 439 16.26 8.17 25.93
CA SER A 439 16.94 8.47 24.69
C SER A 439 17.08 9.98 24.56
N MET A 440 18.28 10.44 24.27
CA MET A 440 18.57 11.86 24.10
C MET A 440 18.37 12.26 22.63
N ILE A 441 17.71 13.40 22.40
CA ILE A 441 17.58 13.97 21.06
C ILE A 441 18.85 14.76 20.72
N ASN A 442 19.52 14.39 19.63
CA ASN A 442 20.71 15.10 19.16
C ASN A 442 20.38 16.06 18.02
N VAL A 443 20.32 17.35 18.32
CA VAL A 443 20.08 18.43 17.36
C VAL A 443 21.40 19.09 17.01
N THR A 444 21.78 19.14 15.73
CA THR A 444 23.01 19.82 15.32
C THR A 444 22.83 21.34 15.25
N GLY A 445 21.62 21.81 14.93
CA GLY A 445 21.25 23.21 14.81
C GLY A 445 20.69 23.80 16.10
N VAL A 446 19.75 24.74 15.94
CA VAL A 446 19.06 25.42 17.05
C VAL A 446 17.79 24.65 17.41
N ALA A 447 17.58 24.37 18.69
CA ALA A 447 16.30 23.91 19.22
C ALA A 447 15.53 25.13 19.76
N THR A 448 14.36 25.42 19.19
CA THR A 448 13.52 26.56 19.58
C THR A 448 12.21 26.06 20.16
N PHE A 449 11.86 26.58 21.33
CA PHE A 449 10.57 26.35 21.97
C PHE A 449 9.82 27.67 22.06
N ASN A 450 8.71 27.76 21.35
CA ASN A 450 7.88 28.97 21.35
C ASN A 450 7.06 29.08 22.65
N LEU A 451 6.60 30.30 22.95
CA LEU A 451 5.84 30.59 24.17
C LEU A 451 4.64 29.65 24.30
N GLY A 452 4.59 28.86 25.38
CA GLY A 452 3.53 27.90 25.66
C GLY A 452 3.67 26.55 24.97
N ALA A 453 4.75 26.30 24.23
CA ALA A 453 5.16 24.95 23.88
C ALA A 453 5.31 24.10 25.16
N SER A 454 4.84 22.86 25.12
CA SER A 454 4.85 21.98 26.29
C SER A 454 6.07 21.07 26.30
N LEU A 455 6.76 21.03 27.44
CA LEU A 455 7.73 19.98 27.76
C LEU A 455 7.09 19.05 28.80
N ILE A 456 6.88 17.81 28.42
CA ILE A 456 6.21 16.80 29.26
C ILE A 456 7.24 15.78 29.72
N PHE A 457 7.37 15.62 31.03
CA PHE A 457 8.12 14.54 31.66
C PHE A 457 7.12 13.58 32.31
N ASP A 458 6.84 12.49 31.60
CA ASP A 458 5.82 11.51 31.94
C ASP A 458 6.43 10.35 32.73
N VAL A 459 5.97 10.21 33.98
CA VAL A 459 6.40 9.18 34.93
C VAL A 459 5.26 8.22 35.26
N SER A 460 4.18 8.22 34.47
CA SER A 460 3.02 7.38 34.77
C SER A 460 3.37 5.89 34.72
N ASN A 461 4.33 5.51 33.86
CA ASN A 461 4.69 4.12 33.59
C ASN A 461 5.89 3.65 34.42
N ALA A 462 6.81 4.54 34.78
CA ALA A 462 7.93 4.23 35.66
C ALA A 462 8.34 5.40 36.54
N ALA A 463 8.81 5.08 37.75
CA ALA A 463 9.37 6.07 38.66
C ALA A 463 10.77 6.48 38.21
N PRO A 464 11.15 7.77 38.34
CA PRO A 464 12.51 8.21 38.05
C PRO A 464 13.56 7.47 38.88
N THR A 465 14.60 7.00 38.20
CA THR A 465 15.77 6.32 38.77
C THR A 465 16.97 7.26 38.94
N GLN A 466 16.96 8.39 38.24
CA GLN A 466 17.99 9.43 38.31
C GLN A 466 17.42 10.73 38.89
N GLY A 467 18.28 11.62 39.37
CA GLY A 467 17.91 12.97 39.77
C GLY A 467 17.99 14.00 38.64
N VAL A 468 18.59 13.61 37.51
CA VAL A 468 18.82 14.43 36.31
C VAL A 468 18.66 13.53 35.09
N TYR A 469 17.95 14.00 34.08
CA TYR A 469 17.85 13.37 32.77
C TYR A 469 18.25 14.37 31.69
N ASP A 470 19.17 13.98 30.82
CA ASP A 470 19.54 14.74 29.63
C ASP A 470 18.54 14.39 28.52
N LEU A 471 17.79 15.39 28.06
CA LEU A 471 16.69 15.17 27.13
C LEU A 471 17.07 15.50 25.70
N LEU A 472 17.81 16.59 25.52
CA LEU A 472 18.13 17.14 24.21
C LEU A 472 19.46 17.89 24.25
N THR A 473 20.30 17.68 23.24
CA THR A 473 21.48 18.50 22.96
C THR A 473 21.27 19.33 21.70
N ALA A 474 21.69 20.59 21.70
CA ALA A 474 21.66 21.47 20.54
C ALA A 474 22.85 22.43 20.49
N ALA A 475 23.12 23.03 19.32
CA ALA A 475 24.09 24.12 19.22
C ALA A 475 23.68 25.31 20.09
N SER A 476 22.37 25.60 20.10
CA SER A 476 21.74 26.47 21.09
C SER A 476 20.28 26.07 21.31
N ILE A 477 19.78 26.30 22.52
CA ILE A 477 18.41 26.09 22.93
C ILE A 477 17.80 27.46 23.26
N VAL A 478 16.75 27.82 22.52
CA VAL A 478 15.99 29.05 22.70
C VAL A 478 14.68 28.70 23.40
N ASP A 479 14.55 29.16 24.64
CA ASP A 479 13.34 29.02 25.45
C ASP A 479 12.60 30.36 25.50
N ASN A 480 11.49 30.46 24.77
CA ASN A 480 10.61 31.63 24.77
C ASN A 480 9.44 31.50 25.76
N GLY A 481 9.52 30.57 26.73
CA GLY A 481 8.50 30.31 27.74
C GLY A 481 7.89 28.91 27.63
N ILE A 482 8.72 27.86 27.74
CA ILE A 482 8.29 26.47 27.81
C ILE A 482 7.37 26.27 29.02
N ALA A 483 6.21 25.66 28.78
CA ALA A 483 5.33 25.15 29.83
C ALA A 483 5.79 23.74 30.22
N PHE A 484 6.27 23.58 31.46
CA PHE A 484 6.71 22.28 31.95
C PHE A 484 5.56 21.54 32.66
N SER A 485 5.37 20.27 32.29
CA SER A 485 4.45 19.34 32.95
C SER A 485 5.23 18.12 33.41
N GLY A 486 5.33 17.91 34.72
CA GLY A 486 5.99 16.75 35.31
C GLY A 486 5.58 16.57 36.78
N PRO A 487 5.93 15.43 37.40
CA PRO A 487 5.67 15.18 38.81
C PRO A 487 6.38 16.21 39.69
N ALA A 488 5.73 16.72 40.73
CA ALA A 488 6.45 17.50 41.75
C ALA A 488 7.50 16.61 42.45
N PRO A 489 8.72 17.10 42.74
CA PRO A 489 9.21 18.48 42.62
C PRO A 489 10.04 18.76 41.35
N TRP A 490 9.87 18.00 40.26
CA TRP A 490 10.70 18.12 39.07
C TRP A 490 10.56 19.48 38.37
N SER A 491 11.63 19.87 37.68
CA SER A 491 11.71 21.10 36.88
C SER A 491 12.66 20.88 35.69
N TYR A 492 12.79 21.84 34.79
CA TYR A 492 13.80 21.79 33.71
C TYR A 492 14.84 22.90 33.85
N ARG A 493 15.99 22.70 33.21
CA ARG A 493 17.02 23.72 33.05
C ARG A 493 17.75 23.57 31.71
N ILE A 494 18.36 24.66 31.26
CA ILE A 494 19.27 24.66 30.11
C ILE A 494 20.67 24.97 30.62
N ILE A 495 21.63 24.10 30.31
CA ILE A 495 23.03 24.26 30.69
C ILE A 495 23.93 24.23 29.46
N SER A 496 25.19 24.67 29.59
CA SER A 496 26.18 24.42 28.54
C SER A 496 26.66 22.97 28.59
N GLY A 497 26.82 22.33 27.43
CA GLY A 497 27.29 20.94 27.31
C GLY A 497 26.88 20.30 25.99
N GLY A 498 27.33 19.06 25.73
CA GLY A 498 27.00 18.32 24.52
C GLY A 498 27.43 19.04 23.24
N ASN A 499 26.49 19.28 22.33
CA ASN A 499 26.69 20.04 21.09
C ASN A 499 26.67 21.58 21.29
N GLY A 500 26.60 22.06 22.53
CA GLY A 500 26.60 23.48 22.88
C GLY A 500 25.81 23.71 24.15
N GLN A 501 24.53 23.33 24.12
CA GLN A 501 23.61 23.34 25.27
C GLN A 501 22.88 22.01 25.43
N ILE A 502 22.50 21.71 26.67
CA ILE A 502 21.70 20.55 27.07
C ILE A 502 20.42 21.03 27.75
N LEU A 503 19.27 20.51 27.32
CA LEU A 503 18.01 20.57 28.05
C LEU A 503 17.96 19.40 29.02
N GLN A 504 17.81 19.69 30.30
CA GLN A 504 17.72 18.68 31.35
C GLN A 504 16.41 18.82 32.11
N VAL A 505 15.90 17.69 32.58
CA VAL A 505 14.87 17.64 33.63
C VAL A 505 15.52 17.16 34.92
N ILE A 506 15.27 17.86 36.02
CA ILE A 506 15.96 17.69 37.29
C ILE A 506 15.00 17.71 38.48
N VAL A 507 15.36 16.96 39.51
CA VAL A 507 14.88 17.19 40.88
C VAL A 507 15.75 18.30 41.46
N PRO A 508 15.19 19.46 41.83
CA PRO A 508 15.95 20.46 42.56
C PRO A 508 16.50 19.82 43.83
N GLU A 509 17.81 19.94 44.07
CA GLU A 509 18.33 19.58 45.38
C GLU A 509 17.52 20.34 46.43
N PRO A 510 17.10 19.68 47.53
CA PRO A 510 16.38 20.37 48.60
C PRO A 510 17.25 21.53 49.04
N GLY A 511 16.83 22.75 48.68
CA GLY A 511 17.68 23.92 48.79
C GLY A 511 18.27 23.97 50.20
N ALA A 512 19.57 24.26 50.32
CA ALA A 512 20.29 24.19 51.59
C ALA A 512 19.59 24.93 52.76
N PHE A 513 18.70 25.89 52.46
CA PHE A 513 17.80 26.54 53.42
C PHE A 513 16.85 25.59 54.17
N GLY A 514 16.34 24.53 53.54
CA GLY A 514 15.55 23.50 54.21
C GLY A 514 16.40 22.67 55.18
N LEU A 515 17.64 22.37 54.81
CA LEU A 515 18.58 21.65 55.69
C LEU A 515 19.03 22.52 56.87
N VAL A 516 19.21 23.84 56.68
CA VAL A 516 19.57 24.77 57.76
C VAL A 516 18.42 24.95 58.76
N LEU A 517 17.15 24.91 58.32
CA LEU A 517 16.00 24.98 59.23
C LEU A 517 15.80 23.67 60.02
N ILE A 518 16.04 22.50 59.43
CA ILE A 518 15.94 21.21 60.14
C ILE A 518 17.14 21.01 61.08
N ALA A 519 18.37 21.30 60.63
CA ALA A 519 19.55 21.26 61.49
C ALA A 519 19.49 22.33 62.59
N GLY A 520 18.98 23.52 62.29
CA GLY A 520 18.76 24.60 63.26
C GLY A 520 17.68 24.28 64.29
N ALA A 521 16.55 23.66 63.88
CA ALA A 521 15.51 23.20 64.78
C ALA A 521 15.97 22.02 65.65
N MET A 522 16.76 21.08 65.11
CA MET A 522 17.36 20.00 65.90
C MET A 522 18.43 20.51 66.88
N LEU A 523 19.20 21.55 66.54
CA LEU A 523 20.12 22.20 67.48
C LEU A 523 19.39 22.97 68.60
N LEU A 524 18.23 23.58 68.32
CA LEU A 524 17.42 24.23 69.35
C LEU A 524 16.71 23.23 70.27
N TRP A 525 16.33 22.05 69.79
CA TRP A 525 15.69 21.02 70.62
C TRP A 525 16.67 20.27 71.53
N ARG A 526 17.96 20.21 71.17
CA ARG A 526 19.00 19.60 72.01
C ARG A 526 19.51 20.50 73.16
N ARG A 527 18.96 21.72 73.29
CA ARG A 527 19.31 22.71 74.33
C ARG A 527 18.19 22.95 75.35
N ARG A 528 17.20 22.06 75.44
CA ARG A 528 16.25 22.02 76.55
C ARG A 528 16.50 20.82 77.44
#